data_AF-A0A6J8CV52-F1
#
_entry.id   AF-A0A6J8CV52-F1
#
_cell.length_a   1.000
_cell.length_b   1.000
_cell.length_c   1.000
_cell.angle_alpha   90.00
_cell.angle_beta   90.00
_cell.angle_gamma   90.00
#
_symmetry.space_group_name_H-M   'P 1'
#
loop_
_entity.id
_entity.type
_entity.pdbx_description
1 polymer ?
#
loop_
_entity_poly.entity_id
_entity_poly.type
_entity_poly.pdbx_seq_one_letter_code
_entity_poly.pdbx_strand_id
1 'polypeptide(L)'
;MDLKVAMKNFLTNVWQTPKYTINEFKTEKVEDKDMDLIKAEKLLKEITCRDDLKRAMTHRELEELSRAIETVKKHGFEVELSKELLEANQLLTRLKRLERIRHEILQLKQSTVAEIRSYQSPPQVVHTVMTSTFLLLGHKEKETKIWKTVQALVGKTGKEGLKRRCIECKPDKINVTDAKRAQTLLEKYELDEIRDVSAGAATFYVWSITMIEELMDIIARKEEAAAAKQTEET
;
A
#
# COMPACT_ATOMS: atom_id res chain seq x y z
N MET A 1 26.19 5.67 -37.65
CA MET A 1 25.11 4.69 -37.46
C MET A 1 23.82 5.47 -37.26
N ASP A 2 22.70 5.12 -37.91
CA ASP A 2 21.44 5.87 -37.77
C ASP A 2 20.84 5.65 -36.37
N LEU A 3 20.46 6.72 -35.66
CA LEU A 3 19.90 6.69 -34.31
C LEU A 3 18.62 5.85 -34.27
N LYS A 4 17.82 5.85 -35.36
CA LYS A 4 16.63 5.01 -35.50
C LYS A 4 16.97 3.52 -35.50
N VAL A 5 18.06 3.13 -36.15
CA VAL A 5 18.52 1.73 -36.22
C VAL A 5 19.05 1.29 -34.85
N ALA A 6 19.77 2.16 -34.14
CA ALA A 6 20.24 1.88 -32.79
C ALA A 6 19.08 1.76 -31.76
N MET A 7 18.08 2.65 -31.84
CA MET A 7 16.90 2.61 -30.97
C MET A 7 15.95 1.44 -31.27
N LYS A 8 15.78 1.08 -32.55
CA LYS A 8 15.00 -0.10 -32.96
C LYS A 8 15.64 -1.39 -32.45
N ASN A 9 16.97 -1.48 -32.53
CA ASN A 9 17.72 -2.59 -31.97
C ASN A 9 17.63 -2.66 -30.43
N PHE A 10 17.49 -1.53 -29.73
CA PHE A 10 17.27 -1.45 -28.27
C PHE A 10 15.93 -2.04 -27.82
N LEU A 11 14.85 -1.85 -28.58
CA LEU A 11 13.57 -2.53 -28.29
C LEU A 11 13.69 -4.06 -28.40
N THR A 12 14.74 -4.57 -29.04
CA THR A 12 14.98 -6.00 -29.30
C THR A 12 16.18 -6.62 -28.58
N ASN A 13 17.17 -5.87 -28.06
CA ASN A 13 18.41 -6.41 -27.49
C ASN A 13 18.98 -5.59 -26.32
N VAL A 14 19.39 -6.29 -25.25
CA VAL A 14 19.64 -5.81 -23.87
C VAL A 14 20.98 -5.08 -23.62
N TRP A 15 21.87 -4.95 -24.62
CA TRP A 15 23.29 -4.67 -24.33
C TRP A 15 23.77 -3.20 -24.40
N GLN A 16 22.91 -2.22 -24.68
CA GLN A 16 23.27 -0.78 -24.59
C GLN A 16 22.14 0.03 -23.96
N THR A 17 22.47 0.84 -22.93
CA THR A 17 21.47 1.73 -22.33
C THR A 17 21.18 2.91 -23.26
N PRO A 18 19.92 3.37 -23.43
CA PRO A 18 19.62 4.50 -24.32
C PRO A 18 20.33 5.79 -23.90
N LYS A 19 20.71 5.91 -22.60
CA LYS A 19 21.58 6.97 -22.09
C LYS A 19 22.96 6.96 -22.75
N TYR A 20 23.55 5.78 -22.94
CA TYR A 20 24.86 5.62 -23.58
C TYR A 20 24.81 6.04 -25.06
N THR A 21 23.82 5.56 -25.80
CA THR A 21 23.64 5.86 -27.24
C THR A 21 23.36 7.35 -27.50
N ILE A 22 22.56 8.00 -26.64
CA ILE A 22 22.32 9.45 -26.73
C ILE A 22 23.60 10.24 -26.43
N ASN A 23 24.40 9.81 -25.46
CA ASN A 23 25.68 10.47 -25.15
C ASN A 23 26.70 10.31 -26.28
N GLU A 24 26.79 9.14 -26.89
CA GLU A 24 27.68 8.86 -28.03
C GLU A 24 27.30 9.75 -29.22
N PHE A 25 26.02 9.84 -29.56
CA PHE A 25 25.52 10.74 -30.62
C PHE A 25 25.84 12.22 -30.35
N LYS A 26 25.70 12.68 -29.09
CA LYS A 26 26.08 14.05 -28.69
C LYS A 26 27.59 14.30 -28.80
N THR A 27 28.40 13.26 -28.58
CA THR A 27 29.87 13.34 -28.63
C THR A 27 30.38 13.37 -30.07
N GLU A 28 29.72 12.64 -30.97
CA GLU A 28 30.08 12.56 -32.39
C GLU A 28 29.70 13.81 -33.20
N LYS A 29 28.95 14.77 -32.63
CA LYS A 29 28.52 16.04 -33.26
C LYS A 29 27.88 15.85 -34.65
N VAL A 30 27.20 14.73 -34.86
CA VAL A 30 26.49 14.42 -36.11
C VAL A 30 25.28 15.36 -36.24
N GLU A 31 25.02 15.84 -37.45
CA GLU A 31 23.93 16.75 -37.76
C GLU A 31 22.57 16.02 -37.59
N ASP A 32 21.71 16.47 -36.67
CA ASP A 32 20.40 15.88 -36.38
C ASP A 32 19.33 16.37 -37.37
N LYS A 33 19.35 15.80 -38.58
CA LYS A 33 18.46 16.22 -39.69
C LYS A 33 16.98 15.89 -39.45
N ASP A 34 16.68 14.88 -38.64
CA ASP A 34 15.32 14.31 -38.49
C ASP A 34 14.69 14.55 -37.11
N MET A 35 15.33 15.38 -36.27
CA MET A 35 15.00 15.57 -34.84
C MET A 35 14.96 14.25 -34.06
N ASP A 36 15.84 13.31 -34.42
CA ASP A 36 15.89 11.99 -33.82
C ASP A 36 16.45 12.05 -32.40
N LEU A 37 17.31 13.02 -32.09
CA LEU A 37 17.80 13.23 -30.73
C LEU A 37 16.67 13.63 -29.78
N ILE A 38 15.81 14.57 -30.19
CA ILE A 38 14.67 15.04 -29.38
C ILE A 38 13.68 13.90 -29.13
N LYS A 39 13.39 13.10 -30.16
CA LYS A 39 12.50 11.93 -30.03
C LYS A 39 13.11 10.88 -29.09
N ALA A 40 14.41 10.63 -29.21
CA ALA A 40 15.13 9.70 -28.33
C ALA A 40 15.14 10.14 -26.87
N GLU A 41 15.37 11.43 -26.62
CA GLU A 41 15.33 12.01 -25.27
C GLU A 41 13.92 11.95 -24.68
N LYS A 42 12.89 12.27 -25.47
CA LYS A 42 11.49 12.14 -25.03
C LYS A 42 11.16 10.69 -24.66
N LEU A 43 11.52 9.73 -25.51
CA LEU A 43 11.27 8.30 -25.27
C LEU A 43 12.03 7.79 -24.03
N LEU A 44 13.31 8.13 -23.90
CA LEU A 44 14.10 7.75 -22.72
C LEU A 44 13.47 8.32 -21.43
N LYS A 45 12.97 9.55 -21.49
CA LYS A 45 12.33 10.19 -20.35
C LYS A 45 11.01 9.51 -20.00
N GLU A 46 10.19 9.17 -20.99
CA GLU A 46 8.97 8.39 -20.81
C GLU A 46 9.25 7.04 -20.14
N ILE A 47 10.21 6.27 -20.64
CA ILE A 47 10.62 4.98 -20.07
C ILE A 47 11.09 5.15 -18.62
N THR A 48 11.94 6.15 -18.36
CA THR A 48 12.45 6.42 -17.00
C THR A 48 11.29 6.75 -16.05
N CYS A 49 10.34 7.60 -16.48
CA CYS A 49 9.17 7.94 -15.69
C CYS A 49 8.27 6.73 -15.43
N ARG A 50 8.09 5.84 -16.42
CA ARG A 50 7.35 4.58 -16.27
C ARG A 50 8.00 3.67 -15.23
N ASP A 51 9.32 3.48 -15.33
CA ASP A 51 10.07 2.60 -14.43
C ASP A 51 10.08 3.15 -12.99
N ASP A 52 10.28 4.45 -12.83
CA ASP A 52 10.21 5.13 -11.53
C ASP A 52 8.82 5.01 -10.91
N LEU A 53 7.75 5.15 -11.70
CA LEU A 53 6.38 4.97 -11.23
C LEU A 53 6.10 3.54 -10.78
N LYS A 54 6.51 2.54 -11.59
CA LYS A 54 6.37 1.12 -11.24
C LYS A 54 7.16 0.76 -10.00
N ARG A 55 8.39 1.29 -9.85
CA ARG A 55 9.21 1.10 -8.64
C ARG A 55 8.52 1.69 -7.42
N ALA A 56 8.03 2.93 -7.50
CA ALA A 56 7.33 3.59 -6.40
C ALA A 56 6.04 2.84 -6.00
N MET A 57 5.30 2.31 -6.98
CA MET A 57 4.12 1.46 -6.72
C MET A 57 4.49 0.14 -6.02
N THR A 58 5.68 -0.40 -6.29
CA THR A 58 6.20 -1.61 -5.65
C THR A 58 6.67 -1.34 -4.22
N HIS A 59 7.37 -0.23 -3.99
CA HIS A 59 7.82 0.17 -2.66
C HIS A 59 6.67 0.58 -1.74
N ARG A 60 5.57 1.11 -2.30
CA ARG A 60 4.37 1.57 -1.57
C ARG A 60 4.67 2.63 -0.50
N GLU A 61 5.69 3.44 -0.75
CA GLU A 61 5.99 4.61 0.08
C GLU A 61 5.21 5.81 -0.43
N LEU A 62 4.42 6.43 0.45
CA LEU A 62 3.45 7.48 0.09
C LEU A 62 4.13 8.64 -0.63
N GLU A 63 5.26 9.13 -0.09
CA GLU A 63 5.99 10.24 -0.69
C GLU A 63 6.65 9.88 -2.01
N GLU A 64 7.25 8.69 -2.11
CA GLU A 64 7.90 8.24 -3.35
C GLU A 64 6.87 8.12 -4.48
N LEU A 65 5.72 7.52 -4.19
CA LEU A 65 4.62 7.38 -5.14
C LEU A 65 4.05 8.74 -5.57
N SER A 66 3.85 9.65 -4.61
CA SER A 66 3.37 11.00 -4.92
C SER A 66 4.35 11.77 -5.80
N ARG A 67 5.66 11.66 -5.54
CA ARG A 67 6.70 12.30 -6.37
C ARG A 67 6.77 11.70 -7.77
N ALA A 68 6.63 10.38 -7.89
CA ALA A 68 6.64 9.71 -9.19
C ALA A 68 5.44 10.14 -10.06
N ILE A 69 4.23 10.19 -9.48
CA ILE A 69 3.02 10.69 -10.16
C ILE A 69 3.21 12.14 -10.62
N GLU A 70 3.73 13.02 -9.75
CA GLU A 70 3.96 14.43 -10.12
C GLU A 70 5.02 14.56 -11.22
N THR A 71 6.03 13.70 -11.22
CA THR A 71 7.06 13.68 -12.26
C THR A 71 6.47 13.32 -13.61
N VAL A 72 5.55 12.35 -13.68
CA VAL A 72 4.85 11.99 -14.92
C VAL A 72 4.04 13.17 -15.47
N LYS A 73 3.27 13.85 -14.60
CA LYS A 73 2.47 15.03 -14.97
C LYS A 73 3.33 16.18 -15.45
N LYS A 74 4.41 16.50 -14.71
CA LYS A 74 5.34 17.58 -15.05
C LYS A 74 5.96 17.43 -16.44
N HIS A 75 6.19 16.19 -16.90
CA HIS A 75 6.76 15.93 -18.22
C HIS A 75 5.70 15.65 -19.30
N GLY A 76 4.40 15.72 -18.96
CA GLY A 76 3.30 15.59 -19.92
C GLY A 76 3.09 14.18 -20.46
N PHE A 77 3.43 13.13 -19.69
CA PHE A 77 3.25 11.73 -20.08
C PHE A 77 1.93 11.12 -19.58
N GLU A 78 0.93 11.95 -19.28
CA GLU A 78 -0.32 11.48 -18.67
C GLU A 78 -1.14 10.59 -19.60
N VAL A 79 -1.06 10.82 -20.91
CA VAL A 79 -1.76 10.03 -21.92
C VAL A 79 -1.03 8.71 -22.13
N GLU A 80 0.29 8.76 -22.33
CA GLU A 80 1.15 7.61 -22.59
C GLU A 80 1.23 6.64 -21.41
N LEU A 81 1.11 7.14 -20.17
CA LEU A 81 1.16 6.36 -18.93
C LEU A 81 -0.18 6.32 -18.20
N SER A 82 -1.28 6.47 -18.93
CA SER A 82 -2.62 6.62 -18.37
C SER A 82 -3.07 5.43 -17.51
N LYS A 83 -2.74 4.20 -17.93
CA LYS A 83 -3.00 2.98 -17.16
C LYS A 83 -2.22 2.96 -15.84
N GLU A 84 -0.90 3.15 -15.91
CA GLU A 84 -0.04 3.14 -14.71
C GLU A 84 -0.41 4.28 -13.75
N LEU A 85 -0.78 5.46 -14.27
CA LEU A 85 -1.25 6.57 -13.46
C LEU A 85 -2.57 6.26 -12.75
N LEU A 86 -3.51 5.58 -13.40
CA LEU A 86 -4.77 5.18 -12.77
C LEU A 86 -4.48 4.26 -11.56
N GLU A 87 -3.68 3.22 -11.78
CA GLU A 87 -3.29 2.27 -10.74
C GLU A 87 -2.52 2.94 -9.59
N ALA A 88 -1.60 3.85 -9.94
CA ALA A 88 -0.82 4.62 -8.98
C ALA A 88 -1.68 5.57 -8.13
N ASN A 89 -2.66 6.26 -8.72
CA ASN A 89 -3.56 7.16 -7.99
C ASN A 89 -4.50 6.39 -7.05
N GLN A 90 -5.00 5.22 -7.48
CA GLN A 90 -5.78 4.33 -6.62
C GLN A 90 -4.95 3.81 -5.44
N LEU A 91 -3.68 3.47 -5.68
CA LEU A 91 -2.74 3.08 -4.62
C LEU A 91 -2.45 4.24 -3.67
N LEU A 92 -2.20 5.45 -4.20
CA LEU A 92 -1.93 6.63 -3.39
C LEU A 92 -3.12 6.97 -2.47
N THR A 93 -4.35 6.85 -2.99
CA THR A 93 -5.58 7.07 -2.20
C THR A 93 -5.69 6.09 -1.03
N ARG A 94 -5.40 4.81 -1.28
CA ARG A 94 -5.36 3.76 -0.26
C ARG A 94 -4.29 4.01 0.80
N LEU A 95 -3.06 4.31 0.39
CA LEU A 95 -1.97 4.62 1.32
C LEU A 95 -2.27 5.86 2.18
N LYS A 96 -2.87 6.91 1.59
CA LYS A 96 -3.34 8.08 2.34
C LYS A 96 -4.42 7.73 3.36
N ARG A 97 -5.37 6.86 3.00
CA ARG A 97 -6.40 6.36 3.93
C ARG A 97 -5.76 5.59 5.08
N LEU A 98 -4.82 4.69 4.81
CA LEU A 98 -4.09 3.94 5.83
C LEU A 98 -3.35 4.88 6.79
N GLU A 99 -2.64 5.88 6.28
CA GLU A 99 -1.90 6.85 7.10
C GLU A 99 -2.82 7.72 7.95
N ARG A 100 -3.97 8.14 7.39
CA ARG A 100 -5.01 8.85 8.15
C ARG A 100 -5.49 8.01 9.33
N ILE A 101 -5.77 6.73 9.13
CA ILE A 101 -6.27 5.85 10.18
C ILE A 101 -5.18 5.58 11.24
N ARG A 102 -3.91 5.44 10.85
CA ARG A 102 -2.81 5.38 11.81
C ARG A 102 -2.74 6.64 12.66
N HIS A 103 -2.96 7.81 12.07
CA HIS A 103 -3.02 9.06 12.80
C HIS A 103 -4.24 9.12 13.74
N GLU A 104 -5.42 8.67 13.30
CA GLU A 104 -6.61 8.55 14.16
C GLU A 104 -6.33 7.66 15.38
N ILE A 105 -5.68 6.50 15.18
CA ILE A 105 -5.27 5.61 16.27
C ILE A 105 -4.25 6.28 17.21
N LEU A 106 -3.28 7.01 16.67
CA LEU A 106 -2.29 7.72 17.48
C LEU A 106 -2.95 8.80 18.35
N GLN A 107 -3.89 9.54 17.77
CA GLN A 107 -4.62 10.63 18.41
C GLN A 107 -5.79 10.16 19.29
N LEU A 108 -6.07 8.86 19.35
CA LEU A 108 -7.08 8.31 20.25
C LEU A 108 -6.81 8.75 21.69
N LYS A 109 -7.79 9.45 22.26
CA LYS A 109 -7.76 9.93 23.63
C LYS A 109 -7.57 8.75 24.59
N GLN A 110 -6.76 8.95 25.63
CA GLN A 110 -6.55 7.90 26.64
C GLN A 110 -7.85 7.52 27.37
N SER A 111 -8.78 8.48 27.51
CA SER A 111 -10.11 8.23 28.06
C SER A 111 -10.91 7.21 27.24
N THR A 112 -10.76 7.21 25.92
CA THR A 112 -11.45 6.26 25.02
C THR A 112 -10.89 4.85 25.16
N VAL A 113 -9.56 4.71 25.32
CA VAL A 113 -8.94 3.41 25.61
C VAL A 113 -9.34 2.92 27.02
N ALA A 114 -9.43 3.84 27.98
CA ALA A 114 -9.87 3.53 29.34
C ALA A 114 -11.35 3.10 29.39
N GLU A 115 -12.22 3.72 28.59
CA GLU A 115 -13.63 3.32 28.41
C GLU A 115 -13.72 1.86 27.98
N ILE A 116 -13.06 1.49 26.88
CA ILE A 116 -13.01 0.10 26.40
C ILE A 116 -12.51 -0.82 27.50
N ARG A 117 -11.43 -0.45 28.20
CA ARG A 117 -10.90 -1.28 29.29
C ARG A 117 -11.86 -1.42 30.48
N SER A 118 -12.69 -0.42 30.74
CA SER A 118 -13.52 -0.35 31.95
C SER A 118 -14.76 -1.23 31.91
N TYR A 119 -15.16 -1.74 30.74
CA TYR A 119 -16.35 -2.58 30.63
C TYR A 119 -16.23 -3.83 31.50
N GLN A 120 -17.15 -3.99 32.46
CA GLN A 120 -17.25 -5.21 33.25
C GLN A 120 -17.91 -6.35 32.44
N SER A 121 -18.90 -5.99 31.63
CA SER A 121 -19.54 -6.84 30.62
C SER A 121 -19.59 -6.02 29.32
N PRO A 122 -18.71 -6.29 28.36
CA PRO A 122 -18.65 -5.48 27.13
C PRO A 122 -19.87 -5.76 26.26
N PRO A 123 -20.38 -4.76 25.51
CA PRO A 123 -21.25 -5.02 24.39
C PRO A 123 -20.60 -6.02 23.42
N GLN A 124 -21.39 -6.96 22.89
CA GLN A 124 -20.87 -8.03 22.02
C GLN A 124 -20.11 -7.50 20.82
N VAL A 125 -20.57 -6.37 20.25
CA VAL A 125 -19.92 -5.68 19.14
C VAL A 125 -18.53 -5.18 19.52
N VAL A 126 -18.37 -4.55 20.68
CA VAL A 126 -17.08 -4.06 21.19
C VAL A 126 -16.12 -5.22 21.40
N HIS A 127 -16.59 -6.31 22.03
CA HIS A 127 -15.76 -7.50 22.21
C HIS A 127 -15.30 -8.08 20.87
N THR A 128 -16.21 -8.21 19.91
CA THR A 128 -15.89 -8.75 18.58
C THR A 128 -14.85 -7.90 17.84
N VAL A 129 -14.98 -6.57 17.91
CA VAL A 129 -14.01 -5.64 17.32
C VAL A 129 -12.64 -5.78 17.97
N MET A 130 -12.58 -5.82 19.30
CA MET A 130 -11.30 -5.95 20.00
C MET A 130 -10.64 -7.31 19.78
N THR A 131 -11.43 -8.39 19.73
CA THR A 131 -10.94 -9.73 19.35
C THR A 131 -10.33 -9.70 17.95
N SER A 132 -11.02 -9.12 16.98
CA SER A 132 -10.54 -9.00 15.60
C SER A 132 -9.25 -8.18 15.52
N THR A 133 -9.20 -7.07 16.26
CA THR A 133 -8.01 -6.21 16.37
C THR A 133 -6.80 -7.01 16.89
N PHE A 134 -6.95 -7.73 17.99
CA PHE A 134 -5.85 -8.52 18.57
C PHE A 134 -5.47 -9.73 17.72
N LEU A 135 -6.42 -10.31 16.98
CA LEU A 135 -6.16 -11.38 16.02
C LEU A 135 -5.23 -10.88 14.90
N LEU A 136 -5.49 -9.69 14.34
CA LEU A 136 -4.60 -9.05 13.36
C LEU A 136 -3.21 -8.71 13.95
N LEU A 137 -3.14 -8.43 15.24
CA LEU A 137 -1.89 -8.19 15.96
C LEU A 137 -1.15 -9.48 16.36
N GLY A 138 -1.66 -10.66 15.97
CA GLY A 138 -1.00 -11.95 16.15
C GLY A 138 -1.41 -12.74 17.39
N HIS A 139 -2.43 -12.30 18.14
CA HIS A 139 -2.99 -13.10 19.23
C HIS A 139 -3.92 -14.19 18.71
N LYS A 140 -4.03 -15.30 19.44
CA LYS A 140 -4.99 -16.35 19.08
C LYS A 140 -6.39 -15.98 19.56
N GLU A 141 -7.40 -16.25 18.74
CA GLU A 141 -8.81 -15.98 19.08
C GLU A 141 -9.20 -16.56 20.45
N LYS A 142 -8.67 -17.75 20.80
CA LYS A 142 -8.86 -18.40 22.12
C LYS A 142 -8.42 -17.52 23.31
N GLU A 143 -7.37 -16.72 23.16
CA GLU A 143 -6.89 -15.81 24.21
C GLU A 143 -7.89 -14.67 24.43
N THR A 144 -8.51 -14.20 23.35
CA THR A 144 -9.46 -13.10 23.36
C THR A 144 -10.89 -13.51 23.69
N LYS A 145 -11.20 -14.81 23.82
CA LYS A 145 -12.53 -15.29 24.22
C LYS A 145 -12.97 -14.76 25.59
N ILE A 146 -12.01 -14.61 26.51
CA ILE A 146 -12.28 -14.10 27.85
C ILE A 146 -12.02 -12.60 27.86
N TRP A 147 -13.05 -11.81 28.15
CA TRP A 147 -12.94 -10.36 28.15
C TRP A 147 -11.86 -9.82 29.10
N LYS A 148 -11.67 -10.43 30.27
CA LYS A 148 -10.59 -10.06 31.21
C LYS A 148 -9.21 -10.11 30.56
N THR A 149 -8.97 -11.06 29.66
CA THR A 149 -7.71 -11.14 28.90
C THR A 149 -7.61 -9.97 27.92
N VAL A 150 -8.70 -9.64 27.22
CA VAL A 150 -8.76 -8.48 26.33
C VAL A 150 -8.49 -7.19 27.10
N GLN A 151 -9.11 -6.99 28.27
CA GLN A 151 -8.86 -5.84 29.14
C GLN A 151 -7.38 -5.72 29.53
N ALA A 152 -6.73 -6.84 29.87
CA ALA A 152 -5.30 -6.86 30.18
C ALA A 152 -4.44 -6.47 28.97
N LEU A 153 -4.80 -6.91 27.76
CA LEU A 153 -4.12 -6.55 26.53
C LEU A 153 -4.30 -5.07 26.18
N VAL A 154 -5.52 -4.54 26.30
CA VAL A 154 -5.82 -3.10 26.11
C VAL A 154 -5.06 -2.24 27.12
N GLY A 155 -4.88 -2.74 28.35
CA GLY A 155 -4.17 -2.05 29.42
C GLY A 155 -2.64 -2.06 29.32
N LYS A 156 -2.05 -2.79 28.38
CA LYS A 156 -0.58 -2.80 28.20
C LYS A 156 -0.09 -1.41 27.75
N THR A 157 1.15 -1.07 28.14
CA THR A 157 1.79 0.21 27.83
C THR A 157 3.16 0.01 27.17
N GLY A 158 3.79 1.10 26.72
CA GLY A 158 5.12 1.05 26.11
C GLY A 158 5.11 0.31 24.75
N LYS A 159 6.08 -0.58 24.55
CA LYS A 159 6.21 -1.39 23.31
C LYS A 159 5.00 -2.30 23.07
N GLU A 160 4.39 -2.77 24.15
CA GLU A 160 3.24 -3.67 24.11
C GLU A 160 1.89 -2.94 24.03
N GLY A 161 1.90 -1.60 24.05
CA GLY A 161 0.69 -0.80 24.04
C GLY A 161 -0.10 -0.94 22.74
N LEU A 162 -1.42 -1.09 22.88
CA LEU A 162 -2.33 -1.34 21.76
C LEU A 162 -2.17 -0.31 20.62
N LYS A 163 -2.20 0.99 20.94
CA LYS A 163 -2.05 2.07 19.94
C LYS A 163 -0.74 1.94 19.16
N ARG A 164 0.37 1.70 19.86
CA ARG A 164 1.68 1.54 19.24
C ARG A 164 1.72 0.33 18.32
N ARG A 165 1.21 -0.81 18.78
CA ARG A 165 1.15 -2.05 17.97
C ARG A 165 0.30 -1.87 16.73
N CYS A 166 -0.82 -1.15 16.80
CA CYS A 166 -1.64 -0.83 15.63
C CYS A 166 -0.92 0.06 14.61
N ILE A 167 -0.13 1.03 15.07
CA ILE A 167 0.64 1.94 14.19
C ILE A 167 1.81 1.20 13.54
N GLU A 168 2.54 0.40 14.30
CA GLU A 168 3.72 -0.36 13.83
C GLU A 168 3.32 -1.61 13.02
N CYS A 169 2.05 -2.01 13.03
CA CYS A 169 1.56 -3.15 12.28
C CYS A 169 1.71 -2.91 10.76
N LYS A 170 2.34 -3.87 10.08
CA LYS A 170 2.47 -3.87 8.63
C LYS A 170 1.51 -4.90 8.03
N PRO A 171 0.67 -4.52 7.05
CA PRO A 171 -0.30 -5.45 6.46
C PRO A 171 0.35 -6.74 5.94
N ASP A 172 1.53 -6.66 5.31
CA ASP A 172 2.26 -7.81 4.75
C ASP A 172 2.77 -8.83 5.78
N LYS A 173 2.73 -8.47 7.07
CA LYS A 173 3.13 -9.34 8.19
C LYS A 173 1.96 -10.00 8.89
N ILE A 174 0.73 -9.61 8.55
CA ILE A 174 -0.47 -10.21 9.13
C ILE A 174 -0.66 -11.62 8.55
N ASN A 175 -1.01 -12.56 9.41
CA ASN A 175 -1.34 -13.91 8.98
C ASN A 175 -2.69 -13.91 8.21
N VAL A 176 -2.69 -14.49 7.02
CA VAL A 176 -3.86 -14.50 6.12
C VAL A 176 -5.07 -15.22 6.72
N THR A 177 -4.88 -16.33 7.43
CA THR A 177 -6.00 -17.05 8.06
C THR A 177 -6.61 -16.25 9.20
N ASP A 178 -5.76 -15.56 9.98
CA ASP A 178 -6.19 -14.70 11.08
C ASP A 178 -6.94 -13.47 10.54
N ALA A 179 -6.49 -12.88 9.42
CA ALA A 179 -7.17 -11.78 8.75
C ALA A 179 -8.54 -12.18 8.17
N LYS A 180 -8.65 -13.32 7.47
CA LYS A 180 -9.94 -13.84 6.99
C LYS A 180 -10.90 -14.10 8.13
N ARG A 181 -10.40 -14.64 9.25
CA ARG A 181 -11.22 -14.87 10.43
C ARG A 181 -11.69 -13.56 11.06
N ALA A 182 -10.80 -12.57 11.21
CA ALA A 182 -11.17 -11.24 11.67
C ALA A 182 -12.22 -10.59 10.76
N GLN A 183 -12.08 -10.73 9.43
CA GLN A 183 -13.05 -10.25 8.46
C GLN A 183 -14.45 -10.84 8.72
N THR A 184 -14.57 -12.17 8.81
CA THR A 184 -15.86 -12.84 9.09
C THR A 184 -16.49 -12.42 10.43
N LEU A 185 -15.67 -12.04 11.42
CA LEU A 185 -16.17 -11.54 12.70
C LEU A 185 -16.74 -10.12 12.57
N LEU A 186 -16.10 -9.29 11.75
CA LEU A 186 -16.43 -7.88 11.58
C LEU A 186 -17.56 -7.62 10.57
N GLU A 187 -17.72 -8.46 9.55
CA GLU A 187 -18.78 -8.37 8.52
C GLU A 187 -20.21 -8.44 9.09
N LYS A 188 -20.35 -8.84 10.36
CA LYS A 188 -21.65 -8.91 11.06
C LYS A 188 -22.17 -7.56 11.53
N TYR A 189 -21.36 -6.52 11.46
CA TYR A 189 -21.67 -5.21 12.01
C TYR A 189 -21.36 -4.12 11.01
N GLU A 190 -22.22 -3.11 10.99
CA GLU A 190 -21.97 -1.89 10.25
C GLU A 190 -21.24 -0.85 11.12
N LEU A 191 -20.51 0.07 10.48
CA LEU A 191 -19.72 1.07 11.20
C LEU A 191 -20.56 1.93 12.14
N ASP A 192 -21.77 2.31 11.71
CA ASP A 192 -22.63 3.20 12.49
C ASP A 192 -23.18 2.50 13.74
N GLU A 193 -23.52 1.20 13.66
CA GLU A 193 -23.91 0.39 14.81
C GLU A 193 -22.80 0.34 15.88
N ILE A 194 -21.55 0.22 15.43
CA ILE A 194 -20.40 0.19 16.35
C ILE A 194 -20.17 1.57 16.96
N ARG A 195 -20.29 2.63 16.16
CA ARG A 195 -20.07 4.01 16.59
C ARG A 195 -21.09 4.45 17.63
N ASP A 196 -22.35 4.04 17.49
CA ASP A 196 -23.41 4.31 18.45
C ASP A 196 -23.15 3.69 19.82
N VAL A 197 -22.41 2.57 19.85
CA VAL A 197 -22.05 1.86 21.09
C VAL A 197 -20.72 2.35 21.68
N SER A 198 -19.69 2.51 20.86
CA SER A 198 -18.38 2.98 21.31
C SER A 198 -17.57 3.58 20.15
N ALA A 199 -17.33 4.90 20.23
CA ALA A 199 -16.46 5.61 19.30
C ALA A 199 -15.02 5.04 19.28
N GLY A 200 -14.55 4.53 20.42
CA GLY A 200 -13.26 3.85 20.53
C GLY A 200 -13.21 2.57 19.72
N ALA A 201 -14.22 1.71 19.90
CA ALA A 201 -14.33 0.47 19.12
C ALA A 201 -14.46 0.77 17.63
N ALA A 202 -15.25 1.78 17.24
CA ALA A 202 -15.39 2.18 15.84
C ALA A 202 -14.04 2.53 15.19
N THR A 203 -13.13 3.18 15.92
CA THR A 203 -11.79 3.49 15.40
C THR A 203 -10.97 2.21 15.14
N PHE A 204 -11.02 1.25 16.07
CA PHE A 204 -10.34 -0.05 15.90
C PHE A 204 -10.99 -0.94 14.84
N TYR A 205 -12.30 -0.83 14.62
CA TYR A 205 -13.00 -1.47 13.52
C TYR A 205 -12.50 -0.97 12.17
N VAL A 206 -12.51 0.36 11.96
CA VAL A 206 -12.04 0.97 10.71
C VAL A 206 -10.57 0.63 10.44
N TRP A 207 -9.73 0.64 11.49
CA TRP A 207 -8.35 0.15 11.41
C TRP A 207 -8.29 -1.31 10.97
N SER A 208 -9.04 -2.20 11.62
CA SER A 208 -9.01 -3.64 11.32
C SER A 208 -9.44 -3.94 9.88
N ILE A 209 -10.55 -3.36 9.42
CA ILE A 209 -11.02 -3.51 8.04
C ILE A 209 -9.98 -3.01 7.04
N THR A 210 -9.39 -1.83 7.29
CA THR A 210 -8.39 -1.27 6.37
C THR A 210 -7.13 -2.13 6.31
N MET A 211 -6.68 -2.70 7.43
CA MET A 211 -5.53 -3.61 7.46
C MET A 211 -5.81 -4.92 6.69
N ILE A 212 -7.04 -5.43 6.78
CA ILE A 212 -7.50 -6.60 6.03
C ILE A 212 -7.53 -6.30 4.53
N GLU A 213 -8.18 -5.21 4.11
CA GLU A 213 -8.24 -4.76 2.71
C GLU A 213 -6.83 -4.65 2.11
N GLU A 214 -5.91 -3.97 2.81
CA GLU A 214 -4.52 -3.81 2.35
C GLU A 214 -3.77 -5.15 2.24
N LEU A 215 -3.99 -6.09 3.17
CA LEU A 215 -3.40 -7.42 3.08
C LEU A 215 -3.92 -8.19 1.86
N MET A 216 -5.24 -8.19 1.64
CA MET A 216 -5.85 -8.90 0.51
C MET A 216 -5.36 -8.35 -0.83
N ASP A 217 -5.24 -7.03 -0.94
CA ASP A 217 -4.67 -6.37 -2.12
C ASP A 217 -3.20 -6.78 -2.38
N ILE A 218 -2.40 -6.90 -1.33
CA ILE A 218 -1.01 -7.35 -1.44
C ILE A 218 -0.94 -8.80 -1.92
N ILE A 219 -1.84 -9.66 -1.44
CA ILE A 219 -1.90 -11.08 -1.84
C ILE A 219 -2.31 -11.20 -3.31
N ALA A 220 -3.40 -10.56 -3.72
CA ALA A 220 -3.90 -10.61 -5.09
C ALA A 220 -2.83 -10.21 -6.10
N ARG A 221 -2.07 -9.15 -5.82
CA ARG A 221 -0.96 -8.71 -6.69
C ARG A 221 0.20 -9.68 -6.74
N LYS A 222 0.52 -10.36 -5.63
CA LYS A 222 1.57 -11.39 -5.60
C LYS A 222 1.15 -12.60 -6.43
N GLU A 223 -0.12 -12.96 -6.39
CA GLU A 223 -0.68 -14.05 -7.20
C GLU A 223 -0.69 -13.68 -8.69
N GLU A 224 -1.12 -12.46 -9.05
CA GLU A 224 -1.04 -11.94 -10.42
C GLU A 224 0.39 -11.94 -10.96
N ALA A 225 1.35 -11.45 -10.15
CA ALA A 225 2.76 -11.42 -10.55
C ALA A 225 3.38 -12.83 -10.68
N ALA A 226 2.91 -13.80 -9.88
CA ALA A 226 3.34 -15.19 -10.02
C ALA A 226 2.76 -15.85 -11.28
N ALA A 227 1.48 -15.58 -11.60
CA ALA A 227 0.82 -16.09 -12.80
C ALA A 227 1.44 -15.53 -14.09
N ALA A 228 1.79 -14.23 -14.11
CA ALA A 228 2.44 -13.60 -15.26
C ALA A 228 3.79 -14.27 -15.60
N LYS A 229 4.60 -14.59 -14.58
CA LYS A 229 5.90 -15.26 -14.77
C LYS A 229 5.77 -16.67 -15.34
N GLN A 230 4.77 -17.43 -14.91
CA GLN A 230 4.52 -18.78 -15.43
C GLN A 230 4.10 -18.76 -16.91
N THR A 231 3.38 -17.71 -17.33
CA THR A 231 2.90 -17.57 -18.70
C THR A 231 4.02 -17.17 -19.67
N GLU A 232 5.09 -16.51 -19.20
CA GLU A 232 6.27 -16.16 -20.01
C GLU A 232 7.26 -17.33 -20.18
N GLU A 233 7.17 -18.36 -19.34
CA GLU A 233 8.03 -19.56 -19.38
C GLU A 233 7.42 -20.74 -20.17
N THR A 234 6.19 -20.59 -20.70
CA THR A 234 5.48 -21.64 -21.47
C THR A 234 5.33 -21.26 -22.93
#